data_AF-A0A936M2F0-F1
#
_entry.id   AF-A0A936M2F0-F1
#
_cell.length_a   1.000
_cell.length_b   1.000
_cell.length_c   1.000
_cell.angle_alpha   90.00
_cell.angle_beta   90.00
_cell.angle_gamma   90.00
#
_symmetry.space_group_name_H-M   'P 1'
#
loop_
_entity.id
_entity.type
_entity.pdbx_description
1 polymer ?
#
loop_
_entity_poly.entity_id
_entity_poly.type
_entity_poly.pdbx_seq_one_letter_code
_entity_poly.pdbx_strand_id
1 'polypeptide(L)'
;MRVSRSGCAAVIEDVPGAPPRIAERPGVIVAGEIGCLIDGGFQKFFETPSGKRKAALAHELKAIHDFQEDLGETLGLISLYNESLGTVSTKYLYDRVKDRDHGVPTRPWEAS
;
A
#
# COMPACT_ATOMS: atom_id res chain seq x y z
N MET A 1 -10.65 1.90 -16.76
CA MET A 1 -10.70 0.45 -17.08
C MET A 1 -10.08 -0.35 -15.94
N ARG A 2 -10.67 -1.49 -15.54
CA ARG A 2 -10.06 -2.40 -14.56
C ARG A 2 -9.23 -3.45 -15.30
N VAL A 3 -7.99 -3.65 -14.84
CA VAL A 3 -7.08 -4.70 -15.30
C VAL A 3 -6.79 -5.65 -14.16
N SER A 4 -6.63 -6.94 -14.44
CA SER A 4 -6.38 -7.96 -13.41
C SER A 4 -5.56 -9.12 -13.92
N ARG A 5 -4.67 -9.64 -13.07
CA ARG A 5 -3.84 -10.81 -13.33
C ARG A 5 -3.43 -11.46 -12.01
N SER A 6 -3.40 -12.79 -11.96
CA SER A 6 -2.89 -13.55 -10.80
C SER A 6 -3.50 -13.14 -9.45
N GLY A 7 -4.81 -12.86 -9.41
CA GLY A 7 -5.50 -12.43 -8.19
C GLY A 7 -5.23 -10.98 -7.78
N CYS A 8 -4.46 -10.22 -8.57
CA CYS A 8 -4.22 -8.80 -8.40
C CYS A 8 -5.05 -7.99 -9.40
N ALA A 9 -5.34 -6.74 -9.07
CA ALA A 9 -6.05 -5.82 -9.94
C ALA A 9 -5.63 -4.36 -9.72
N ALA A 10 -5.82 -3.55 -10.75
CA ALA A 10 -5.68 -2.10 -10.72
C ALA A 10 -6.76 -1.45 -11.58
N VAL A 11 -7.01 -0.17 -11.35
CA VAL A 11 -7.84 0.65 -12.24
C VAL A 11 -6.93 1.64 -12.96
N ILE A 12 -6.95 1.59 -14.28
CA ILE A 12 -6.28 2.53 -15.16
C ILE A 12 -7.29 3.52 -15.74
N GLU A 13 -6.85 4.74 -16.02
CA GLU A 13 -7.64 5.78 -16.65
C GLU A 13 -6.90 6.27 -17.88
N ASP A 14 -7.60 6.28 -19.02
CA ASP A 14 -7.10 6.86 -20.26
C ASP A 14 -7.27 8.37 -20.20
N VAL A 15 -6.16 9.08 -20.39
CA VAL A 15 -6.15 10.54 -20.39
C VAL A 15 -5.96 11.02 -21.83
N PRO A 16 -6.89 11.81 -22.40
CA PRO A 16 -6.72 12.32 -23.76
C PRO A 16 -5.43 13.13 -23.90
N GLY A 17 -4.56 12.73 -24.84
CA GLY A 17 -3.30 13.43 -25.11
C GLY A 17 -2.18 13.17 -24.10
N ALA A 18 -2.35 12.21 -23.18
CA ALA A 18 -1.31 11.81 -22.22
C ALA A 18 -1.25 10.28 -22.08
N PRO A 19 -0.16 9.71 -21.55
CA PRO A 19 -0.11 8.29 -21.22
C PRO A 19 -1.21 7.90 -20.22
N PRO A 20 -1.75 6.67 -20.31
CA PRO A 20 -2.71 6.17 -19.34
C PRO A 20 -2.12 6.18 -17.94
N ARG A 21 -2.93 6.54 -16.94
CA ARG A 21 -2.51 6.63 -15.53
C ARG A 21 -3.17 5.56 -14.68
N ILE A 22 -2.51 5.19 -13.60
CA ILE A 22 -3.11 4.33 -12.57
C ILE A 22 -4.02 5.21 -11.70
N ALA A 23 -5.34 5.01 -11.80
CA ALA A 23 -6.35 5.73 -11.02
C ALA A 23 -6.55 5.13 -9.63
N GLU A 24 -6.51 3.80 -9.52
CA GLU A 24 -6.50 3.09 -8.23
C GLU A 24 -5.25 2.22 -8.14
N ARG A 25 -4.53 2.33 -7.02
CA ARG A 25 -3.30 1.57 -6.81
C ARG A 25 -3.55 0.06 -6.94
N PRO A 26 -2.60 -0.67 -7.53
CA PRO A 26 -2.63 -2.13 -7.58
C PRO A 26 -2.79 -2.75 -6.19
N GLY A 27 -3.61 -3.81 -6.11
CA GLY A 27 -3.84 -4.57 -4.89
C GLY A 27 -4.32 -5.98 -5.18
N VAL A 28 -4.50 -6.80 -4.15
CA VAL A 28 -5.11 -8.13 -4.32
C VAL A 28 -6.63 -8.02 -4.31
N ILE A 29 -7.29 -8.93 -5.01
CA ILE A 29 -8.74 -9.03 -5.00
C ILE A 29 -9.16 -9.69 -3.68
N VAL A 30 -9.94 -8.96 -2.88
CA VAL A 30 -10.54 -9.46 -1.63
C VAL A 30 -12.04 -9.27 -1.73
N ALA A 31 -12.78 -10.38 -1.74
CA ALA A 31 -14.24 -10.38 -1.86
C ALA A 31 -14.79 -9.52 -3.02
N GLY A 32 -14.08 -9.52 -4.17
CA GLY A 32 -14.46 -8.79 -5.39
C GLY A 32 -13.88 -7.37 -5.51
N GLU A 33 -13.38 -6.82 -4.41
CA GLU A 33 -12.82 -5.46 -4.34
C GLU A 33 -11.29 -5.48 -4.39
N ILE A 34 -10.68 -4.36 -4.79
CA ILE A 34 -9.22 -4.21 -4.76
C ILE A 34 -8.82 -3.84 -3.34
N GLY A 35 -8.16 -4.76 -2.65
CA GLY A 35 -7.64 -4.56 -1.31
C GLY A 35 -6.27 -3.90 -1.34
N CYS A 36 -6.16 -2.75 -0.67
CA CYS A 36 -4.90 -2.03 -0.53
C CYS A 36 -4.04 -2.61 0.62
N LEU A 37 -2.72 -2.56 0.48
CA LEU A 37 -1.79 -3.05 1.49
C LEU A 37 -1.62 -2.03 2.62
N ILE A 38 -1.88 -2.44 3.86
CA ILE A 38 -1.82 -1.63 5.08
C ILE A 38 -0.78 -2.24 6.04
N ASP A 39 0.00 -1.39 6.73
CA ASP A 39 0.89 -1.84 7.80
C ASP A 39 0.19 -1.85 9.16
N GLY A 40 0.23 -2.97 9.87
CA GLY A 40 -0.18 -3.09 11.26
C GLY A 40 1.01 -3.10 12.24
N GLY A 41 2.21 -2.70 11.81
CA GLY A 41 3.44 -2.69 12.61
C GLY A 41 4.20 -4.02 12.56
N PHE A 42 3.55 -5.12 12.96
CA PHE A 42 4.16 -6.47 12.93
C PHE A 42 3.65 -7.35 11.78
N GLN A 43 2.51 -6.99 11.19
CA GLN A 43 1.83 -7.76 10.14
C GLN A 43 1.25 -6.80 9.11
N LYS A 44 1.37 -7.15 7.83
CA LYS A 44 0.69 -6.42 6.75
C LYS A 44 -0.68 -7.03 6.46
N PHE A 45 -1.61 -6.20 6.01
CA PHE A 45 -2.98 -6.60 5.73
C PHE A 45 -3.44 -6.05 4.39
N PHE A 46 -4.39 -6.74 3.77
CA PHE A 46 -5.16 -6.19 2.69
C PHE A 46 -6.50 -5.71 3.22
N GLU A 47 -6.83 -4.46 2.97
CA GLU A 47 -8.09 -3.82 3.38
C GLU A 47 -8.84 -3.31 2.14
N THR A 48 -10.10 -3.73 1.98
CA THR A 48 -10.98 -3.27 0.90
C THR A 48 -11.64 -1.93 1.24
N PRO A 49 -12.15 -1.19 0.24
CA PRO A 49 -12.99 -0.01 0.48
C PRO A 49 -14.19 -0.27 1.39
N SER A 50 -14.80 -1.47 1.31
CA SER A 50 -15.86 -1.91 2.22
C SER A 50 -15.42 -2.27 3.64
N GLY A 51 -14.11 -2.19 3.95
CA GLY A 51 -13.55 -2.46 5.27
C GLY A 51 -13.29 -3.94 5.57
N LYS A 52 -13.38 -4.84 4.58
CA LYS A 52 -12.97 -6.24 4.76
C LYS A 52 -11.45 -6.31 4.83
N ARG A 53 -10.94 -7.05 5.81
CA ARG A 53 -9.51 -7.16 6.08
C ARG A 53 -9.05 -8.62 6.09
N LYS A 54 -7.91 -8.89 5.46
CA LYS A 54 -7.20 -10.18 5.59
C LYS A 54 -5.70 -9.95 5.82
N ALA A 55 -5.03 -10.90 6.46
CA ALA A 55 -3.57 -10.87 6.56
C ALA A 55 -2.95 -11.03 5.17
N ALA A 56 -1.90 -10.26 4.88
CA ALA A 56 -1.14 -10.38 3.65
C ALA A 56 -0.15 -11.54 3.75
N LEU A 57 -0.26 -12.50 2.83
CA LEU A 57 0.65 -13.64 2.75
C LEU A 57 1.86 -13.31 1.87
N ALA A 58 3.00 -13.96 2.12
CA ALA A 58 4.24 -13.68 1.39
C ALA A 58 4.11 -13.85 -0.14
N HIS A 59 3.39 -14.87 -0.60
CA HIS A 59 3.17 -15.09 -2.02
C HIS A 59 2.27 -14.02 -2.66
N GLU A 60 1.33 -13.43 -1.90
CA GLU A 60 0.47 -12.35 -2.39
C GLU A 60 1.23 -11.03 -2.50
N LEU A 61 2.17 -10.78 -1.57
CA LEU A 61 3.08 -9.64 -1.67
C LEU A 61 3.96 -9.75 -2.91
N LYS A 62 4.48 -10.95 -3.19
CA LYS A 62 5.25 -11.22 -4.42
C LYS A 62 4.38 -11.05 -5.67
N ALA A 63 3.16 -11.58 -5.65
CA ALA A 63 2.24 -11.47 -6.79
C ALA A 63 1.87 -10.00 -7.12
N ILE A 64 1.65 -9.15 -6.10
CA ILE A 64 1.41 -7.72 -6.32
C ILE A 64 2.66 -7.06 -6.91
N HIS A 65 3.84 -7.36 -6.37
CA HIS A 65 5.09 -6.79 -6.88
C HIS A 65 5.27 -7.10 -8.37
N ASP A 66 5.17 -8.39 -8.75
CA ASP A 66 5.34 -8.82 -10.14
C ASP A 66 4.25 -8.20 -11.04
N PHE A 67 3.01 -8.09 -10.53
CA PHE A 67 1.94 -7.42 -11.25
C PHE A 67 2.19 -5.93 -11.49
N GLN A 68 2.82 -5.25 -10.52
CA GLN A 68 3.18 -3.84 -10.67
C GLN A 68 4.29 -3.63 -11.69
N GLU A 69 5.29 -4.51 -11.71
CA GLU A 69 6.35 -4.49 -12.72
C GLU A 69 5.78 -4.70 -14.12
N ASP A 70 5.00 -5.76 -14.31
CA ASP A 70 4.34 -6.08 -15.58
C ASP A 70 3.44 -4.93 -16.07
N LEU A 71 2.69 -4.31 -15.15
CA LEU A 71 1.79 -3.19 -15.47
C LEU A 71 2.58 -1.95 -15.89
N GLY A 72 3.69 -1.66 -15.23
CA GLY A 72 4.58 -0.55 -15.58
C GLY A 72 5.18 -0.72 -16.97
N GLU A 73 5.72 -1.91 -17.25
CA GLU A 73 6.28 -2.26 -18.58
C GLU A 73 5.22 -2.14 -19.68
N THR A 74 4.01 -2.66 -19.43
CA THR A 74 2.93 -2.69 -20.43
C THR A 74 2.40 -1.29 -20.76
N LEU A 75 2.27 -0.40 -19.77
CA LEU A 75 1.76 0.94 -19.98
C LEU A 75 2.82 1.90 -20.57
N GLY A 76 4.06 1.44 -20.77
CA GLY A 76 5.17 2.28 -21.22
C GLY A 76 5.44 3.45 -20.27
N LEU A 77 4.96 3.34 -19.02
CA LEU A 77 5.21 4.33 -17.98
C LEU A 77 6.70 4.27 -17.66
N ILE A 78 7.38 5.41 -17.81
CA ILE A 78 8.75 5.55 -17.30
C ILE A 78 8.64 5.19 -15.82
N SER A 79 9.32 4.12 -15.40
CA SER A 79 9.40 3.69 -14.00
C SER A 79 10.06 4.83 -13.22
N LEU A 80 9.25 5.83 -12.84
CA LEU A 80 9.69 6.90 -11.97
C LEU A 80 9.97 6.17 -10.65
N TYR A 81 11.24 6.19 -10.27
CA TYR A 81 11.79 5.55 -9.07
C TYR A 81 10.87 5.75 -7.83
N ASN A 82 10.11 6.84 -7.74
CA ASN A 82 9.22 7.14 -6.63
C ASN A 82 7.81 6.48 -6.71
N GLU A 83 7.42 5.93 -7.85
CA GLU A 83 6.16 5.19 -8.06
C GLU A 83 6.38 3.68 -8.05
N SER A 84 7.58 3.23 -8.47
CA SER A 84 7.94 1.82 -8.56
C SER A 84 8.73 1.29 -7.35
N LEU A 85 9.07 2.13 -6.36
CA LEU A 85 9.72 1.63 -5.14
C LEU A 85 8.72 1.07 -4.13
N GLY A 86 8.53 -0.26 -4.22
CA GLY A 86 8.58 -1.18 -3.09
C GLY A 86 7.72 -0.83 -1.88
N THR A 87 6.49 -1.35 -1.84
CA THR A 87 5.80 -1.76 -0.58
C THR A 87 5.84 -0.75 0.58
N VAL A 88 5.88 0.55 0.27
CA VAL A 88 5.62 1.61 1.25
C VAL A 88 4.13 1.48 1.55
N SER A 89 3.82 0.84 2.66
CA SER A 89 2.46 0.55 3.13
C SER A 89 1.55 1.74 2.82
N THR A 90 0.47 1.49 2.06
CA THR A 90 -0.43 2.52 1.51
C THR A 90 -0.95 3.46 2.60
N LYS A 91 -1.01 2.93 3.82
CA LYS A 91 -1.32 3.66 5.02
C LYS A 91 -0.42 3.16 6.14
N TYR A 92 0.26 4.10 6.79
CA TYR A 92 0.95 3.86 8.03
C TYR A 92 0.01 4.25 9.18
N LEU A 93 -0.76 3.29 9.69
CA LEU A 93 -1.48 3.46 10.95
C LEU A 93 -0.51 3.16 12.09
N TYR A 94 0.38 4.11 12.36
CA TYR A 94 1.08 4.11 13.64
C TYR A 94 0.11 4.63 14.70
N ASP A 95 -0.24 3.78 15.65
CA ASP A 95 -0.78 4.23 16.92
C ASP A 95 0.36 4.95 17.66
N ARG A 96 0.54 6.24 17.38
CA ARG A 96 1.35 7.07 18.27
C ARG A 96 0.59 7.10 19.58
N VAL A 97 1.14 6.44 20.60
CA VAL A 97 0.72 6.54 22.00
C VAL A 97 0.34 8.00 22.27
N LYS A 98 -0.97 8.25 22.38
CA LYS A 98 -1.47 9.52 22.89
C LYS A 98 -0.88 9.68 24.30
N ASP A 99 -0.38 10.87 24.60
CA ASP A 99 0.14 11.32 25.90
C ASP A 99 1.65 11.19 26.19
N ARG A 100 2.51 10.98 25.19
CA ARG A 100 3.97 11.12 25.42
C ARG A 100 4.38 12.54 25.87
N ASP A 101 3.64 13.56 25.44
CA ASP A 101 3.97 14.96 25.70
C ASP A 101 3.49 15.48 27.07
N HIS A 102 2.81 14.64 27.88
CA HIS A 102 2.29 15.05 29.19
C HIS A 102 3.16 14.65 30.39
N GLY A 103 4.22 13.87 30.18
CA GLY A 103 5.18 13.53 31.23
C GLY A 103 6.41 14.42 31.17
N VAL A 104 6.64 15.27 32.18
CA VAL A 104 7.97 15.87 32.38
C VAL A 104 8.94 14.71 32.62
N PRO A 105 9.95 14.48 31.75
CA PRO A 105 10.89 13.39 31.96
C PRO A 105 11.71 13.71 33.20
N THR A 106 11.61 12.90 34.25
CA THR A 106 12.50 13.03 35.40
C THR A 106 13.93 12.79 34.93
N ARG A 107 14.78 13.79 35.09
CA ARG A 107 16.17 13.73 34.68
C ARG A 107 16.94 12.93 35.74
N PRO A 108 17.70 11.88 35.36
CA PRO A 108 18.33 10.99 36.34
C PRO A 108 19.42 11.63 37.20
N TRP A 109 19.77 12.91 36.98
CA TRP A 109 20.71 13.69 37.80
C TRP A 109 20.02 14.68 38.76
N GLU A 110 18.69 14.73 38.78
CA GLU A 110 17.94 15.46 39.80
C GLU A 110 17.72 14.53 41.00
N ALA A 111 18.77 14.34 41.79
CA ALA A 111 18.72 13.68 43.08
C ALA A 111 18.66 14.72 44.21
N SER A 112 17.55 14.66 44.97
CA SER A 112 17.30 15.12 46.36
C SER A 112 17.49 16.59 46.71
#